data_AF-X1E210-F1
#
_entry.id   AF-X1E210-F1
#
_cell.length_a   1.000
_cell.length_b   1.000
_cell.length_c   1.000
_cell.angle_alpha   90.00
_cell.angle_beta   90.00
_cell.angle_gamma   90.00
#
_symmetry.space_group_name_H-M   'P 1'
#
loop_
_entity.id
_entity.type
_entity.pdbx_description
1 polymer ?
#
loop_
_entity_poly.entity_id
_entity_poly.type
_entity_poly.pdbx_seq_one_letter_code
_entity_poly.pdbx_strand_id
1 'polypeptide(L)' 'EYYLSDLIGVKVDLVMKTALKPRIGKRILKEVVYI' A
#
# COMPACT_ATOMS: atom_id res chain seq x y z
N GLU A 1 13.19 9.72 -0.08
CA GLU A 1 12.58 8.60 -0.81
C GLU A 1 11.93 7.55 0.11
N TYR A 2 12.15 7.59 1.44
CA TYR A 2 11.63 6.56 2.37
C TYR A 2 11.01 7.11 3.66
N TYR A 3 10.42 8.31 3.64
CA TYR A 3 9.94 8.99 4.85
C TYR A 3 9.09 8.11 5.78
N LEU A 4 8.15 7.33 5.23
CA LEU A 4 7.30 6.46 6.05
C LEU A 4 8.05 5.22 6.58
N SER A 5 8.95 4.66 5.80
CA SER A 5 9.81 3.55 6.25
C SER A 5 10.76 4.03 7.36
N ASP A 6 11.35 5.21 7.21
CA ASP A 6 12.23 5.83 8.21
C ASP A 6 11.46 6.16 9.50
N LEU A 7 10.22 6.63 9.37
CA LEU A 7 9.36 6.97 10.50
C LEU A 7 8.90 5.73 11.31
N ILE A 8 8.54 4.64 10.63
CA ILE A 8 8.02 3.43 11.28
C ILE A 8 9.17 2.45 11.63
N GLY A 9 10.35 2.61 11.03
CA GLY A 9 11.50 1.73 11.23
C GLY A 9 11.36 0.35 10.56
N VAL A 10 10.44 0.22 9.61
CA VAL A 10 10.19 -1.01 8.85
C VAL A 10 10.16 -0.70 7.35
N LYS A 11 10.48 -1.69 6.51
CA LYS A 11 10.37 -1.51 5.06
C LYS A 11 8.89 -1.38 4.67
N VAL A 12 8.52 -0.22 4.13
CA VAL A 12 7.17 0.05 3.62
C VAL A 12 7.20 0.25 2.10
N ASP A 13 6.33 -0.46 1.39
CA ASP A 13 6.10 -0.26 -0.04
C ASP A 13 4.83 0.59 -0.23
N LEU A 14 4.99 1.81 -0.72
CA LEU A 14 3.88 2.71 -1.03
C LEU A 14 3.48 2.58 -2.50
N VAL A 15 2.19 2.36 -2.75
CA VAL A 15 1.64 2.27 -4.11
C VAL A 15 0.36 3.09 -4.23
N MET A 16 0.18 3.73 -5.38
CA MET A 16 -1.09 4.37 -5.72
C MET A 16 -2.13 3.32 -6.13
N LYS A 17 -3.40 3.53 -5.78
CA LYS A 17 -4.51 2.63 -6.14
C LYS A 17 -4.61 2.35 -7.64
N THR A 18 -4.29 3.34 -8.47
CA THR A 18 -4.29 3.25 -9.94
C THR A 18 -3.18 2.36 -10.50
N ALA A 19 -2.10 2.18 -9.75
CA ALA A 19 -0.98 1.32 -10.16
C ALA A 19 -1.28 -0.18 -9.94
N LEU A 20 -2.37 -0.52 -9.23
CA LEU A 20 -2.72 -1.91 -8.94
C LEU A 20 -3.30 -2.61 -10.17
N LYS A 21 -2.76 -3.79 -10.50
CA LYS A 21 -3.35 -4.65 -11.53
C LYS A 21 -4.79 -5.02 -11.15
N PRO A 22 -5.77 -5.00 -12.09
CA PRO A 22 -7.18 -5.18 -11.77
C PRO A 22 -7.49 -6.46 -10.96
N ARG A 23 -6.79 -7.56 -11.21
CA ARG A 23 -7.00 -8.83 -10.50
C ARG A 23 -6.54 -8.78 -9.04
N ILE A 24 -5.40 -8.16 -8.77
CA ILE A 24 -4.81 -8.08 -7.42
C ILE A 24 -5.44 -6.93 -6.65
N GLY A 25 -5.68 -5.79 -7.31
CA GLY A 25 -6.35 -4.63 -6.71
C GLY A 25 -7.72 -4.98 -6.15
N LYS A 26 -8.51 -5.83 -6.83
CA LYS A 26 -9.79 -6.34 -6.30
C LYS A 26 -9.66 -7.12 -4.98
N ARG A 27 -8.54 -7.81 -4.75
CA ARG A 27 -8.30 -8.54 -3.49
C ARG A 27 -7.82 -7.58 -2.41
N ILE A 28 -6.80 -6.78 -2.71
CA ILE A 28 -6.25 -5.77 -1.78
C ILE A 28 -7.36 -4.84 -1.27
N LEU A 29 -8.21 -4.31 -2.16
CA LEU A 29 -9.29 -3.39 -1.80
C LEU A 29 -10.37 -4.02 -0.90
N LYS A 30 -10.50 -5.35 -0.86
CA LYS A 30 -11.40 -6.03 0.08
C LYS A 30 -10.80 -6.15 1.48
N GLU A 31 -9.48 -6.06 1.59
CA GLU A 31 -8.72 -6.23 2.85
C GLU A 31 -8.28 -4.88 3.44
N VAL A 32 -8.58 -3.76 2.77
CA VAL A 32 -8.23 -2.41 3.26
C VAL A 32 -8.96 -2.11 4.56
N VAL A 33 -8.19 -1.65 5.55
CA VAL A 33 -8.70 -1.09 6.80
C VAL A 33 -8.67 0.44 6.68
N TYR A 34 -9.83 1.08 6.86
CA TYR A 34 -9.95 2.54 6.94
C TYR A 34 -9.82 2.97 8.41
N ILE A 35 -9.03 4.03 8.65
CA ILE A 35 -8.78 4.63 9.97
C ILE A 35 -9.41 6.02 10.00
#